data_AF-A0A839UDR1-F1
#
_entry.id   AF-A0A839UDR1-F1
#
_cell.length_a   1.000
_cell.length_b   1.000
_cell.length_c   1.000
_cell.angle_alpha   90.00
_cell.angle_beta   90.00
_cell.angle_gamma   90.00
#
_symmetry.space_group_name_H-M   'P 1'
#
loop_
_entity.id
_entity.type
_entity.pdbx_description
1 polymer ?
#
loop_
_entity_poly.entity_id
_entity_poly.type
_entity_poly.pdbx_seq_one_letter_code
_entity_poly.pdbx_strand_id
1 'polypeptide(L)'
;MNDAIARPLRAGGVTAASLVLTGGAFNPFHYIMPALATDGHHAAWYSDLFSPAGETRLENGNVTFGERDGASFIHCHAIWTEQDGKRGAGHILPHETIISRPIHAIAWGVEDVRMVSEPDEETAFTLFHPVPLKTTIAANNGPRTVIARVCPNEDIILALEAICRKHDFAAAKLRGGIGSLIGARYGDGSKVDDIATEVFVTRGFVTCQSTGTRVEIVMVDTQGNVTRGELLRGENPVCITFELCLEEL
;
A
#
# COMPACT_ATOMS: atom_id res chain seq x y z
N MET A 1 14.63 5.16 6.37
CA MET A 1 13.52 4.28 6.80
C MET A 1 13.63 2.88 6.22
N ASN A 2 13.94 2.76 4.91
CA ASN A 2 14.11 1.49 4.19
C ASN A 2 14.88 0.42 4.98
N ASP A 3 16.10 0.73 5.41
CA ASP A 3 16.99 -0.25 6.07
C ASP A 3 16.48 -0.75 7.43
N ALA A 4 15.77 0.11 8.16
CA ALA A 4 15.23 -0.25 9.47
C ALA A 4 14.15 -1.34 9.35
N ILE A 5 13.37 -1.31 8.26
CA ILE A 5 12.37 -2.32 7.93
C ILE A 5 13.03 -3.52 7.24
N ALA A 6 13.86 -3.28 6.24
CA ALA A 6 14.38 -4.32 5.37
C ALA A 6 15.37 -5.27 6.07
N ARG A 7 16.20 -4.77 7.00
CA ARG A 7 17.20 -5.57 7.70
C ARG A 7 16.60 -6.74 8.50
N PRO A 8 15.63 -6.53 9.42
CA PRO A 8 15.04 -7.64 10.17
C PRO A 8 14.25 -8.61 9.28
N LEU A 9 13.56 -8.12 8.24
CA LEU A 9 12.82 -8.98 7.31
C LEU A 9 13.76 -9.91 6.52
N ARG A 10 14.84 -9.37 5.96
CA ARG A 10 15.88 -10.17 5.28
C ARG A 10 16.54 -11.17 6.23
N ALA A 11 16.83 -10.76 7.47
CA ALA A 11 17.41 -11.66 8.47
C ALA A 11 16.47 -12.83 8.81
N GLY A 12 15.15 -12.63 8.68
CA GLY A 12 14.12 -13.65 8.80
C GLY A 12 13.81 -14.41 7.51
N GLY A 13 14.56 -14.22 6.41
CA GLY A 13 14.34 -14.93 5.15
C GLY A 13 13.12 -14.45 4.33
N VAL A 14 12.44 -13.38 4.77
CA VAL A 14 11.26 -12.85 4.10
C VAL A 14 11.64 -12.18 2.77
N THR A 15 10.90 -12.48 1.71
CA THR A 15 11.15 -11.97 0.34
C THR A 15 10.03 -11.09 -0.20
N ALA A 16 8.84 -11.18 0.38
CA ALA A 16 7.73 -10.26 0.16
C ALA A 16 6.97 -10.08 1.47
N ALA A 17 6.57 -8.86 1.80
CA ALA A 17 5.72 -8.62 2.97
C ALA A 17 4.85 -7.38 2.82
N SER A 18 3.74 -7.38 3.55
CA SER A 18 3.02 -6.16 3.91
C SER A 18 3.24 -5.87 5.39
N LEU A 19 3.35 -4.57 5.73
CA LEU A 19 3.49 -4.12 7.10
C LEU A 19 2.48 -3.04 7.43
N VAL A 20 2.08 -2.98 8.70
CA VAL A 20 1.36 -1.84 9.28
C VAL A 20 2.30 -1.13 10.24
N LEU A 21 2.42 0.19 10.07
CA LEU A 21 3.21 1.08 10.93
C LEU A 21 2.29 1.88 11.84
N THR A 22 2.72 2.11 13.09
CA THR A 22 1.97 2.88 14.08
C THR A 22 2.90 3.70 14.97
N GLY A 23 2.53 4.96 15.20
CA GLY A 23 3.24 5.86 16.10
C GLY A 23 4.67 6.18 15.65
N GLY A 24 5.45 6.82 16.53
CA GLY A 24 6.81 7.26 16.21
C GLY A 24 6.84 8.55 15.41
N ALA A 25 8.01 8.87 14.85
CA ALA A 25 8.23 10.13 14.15
C ALA A 25 9.42 10.06 13.19
N PHE A 26 9.47 11.03 12.29
CA PHE A 26 10.50 11.22 11.28
C PHE A 26 11.17 12.58 11.40
N ASN A 27 12.48 12.65 11.19
CA ASN A 27 13.26 13.88 10.99
C ASN A 27 14.67 13.56 10.42
N PRO A 28 15.01 13.98 9.19
CA PRO A 28 14.14 14.65 8.21
C PRO A 28 13.02 13.74 7.68
N PHE A 29 11.98 14.36 7.11
CA PHE A 29 10.84 13.70 6.49
C PHE A 29 10.64 14.20 5.05
N HIS A 30 10.43 13.26 4.13
CA HIS A 30 10.31 13.54 2.70
C HIS A 30 9.19 12.71 2.10
N TYR A 31 8.29 13.37 1.36
CA TYR A 31 7.13 12.73 0.76
C TYR A 31 6.71 13.40 -0.55
N ILE A 32 5.92 12.66 -1.33
CA ILE A 32 5.24 13.13 -2.54
C ILE A 32 3.75 12.83 -2.46
N MET A 33 2.96 13.56 -3.23
CA MET A 33 1.51 13.43 -3.33
C MET A 33 1.11 13.04 -4.76
N PRO A 34 -0.09 12.50 -4.98
CA PRO A 34 -0.61 12.30 -6.32
C PRO A 34 -0.75 13.66 -7.02
N ALA A 35 -0.45 13.70 -8.31
CA ALA A 35 -0.56 14.89 -9.14
C ALA A 35 -1.04 14.52 -10.55
N LEU A 36 -1.40 15.54 -11.33
CA LEU A 36 -1.76 15.38 -12.73
C LEU A 36 -0.50 15.21 -13.57
N ALA A 37 -0.51 14.25 -14.48
CA ALA A 37 0.52 14.15 -15.51
C ALA A 37 0.42 15.29 -16.51
N THR A 38 1.56 15.74 -17.04
CA THR A 38 1.64 16.83 -18.03
C THR A 38 2.34 16.43 -19.33
N ASP A 39 2.77 15.18 -19.42
CA ASP A 39 3.57 14.66 -20.54
C ASP A 39 2.73 13.95 -21.62
N GLY A 40 1.42 13.79 -21.40
CA GLY A 40 0.51 13.09 -22.32
C GLY A 40 0.78 11.59 -22.42
N HIS A 41 1.59 11.03 -21.52
CA HIS A 41 1.93 9.61 -21.49
C HIS A 41 1.34 8.92 -20.25
N HIS A 42 1.52 9.52 -19.07
CA HIS A 42 1.02 8.94 -17.83
C HIS A 42 -0.43 9.35 -17.53
N ALA A 43 -1.19 8.47 -16.88
CA ALA A 43 -2.54 8.79 -16.42
C ALA A 43 -2.54 9.69 -15.16
N ALA A 44 -1.49 9.58 -14.36
CA ALA A 44 -1.23 10.34 -13.14
C ALA A 44 0.27 10.55 -12.98
N TRP A 45 0.69 11.43 -12.08
CA TRP A 45 2.09 11.64 -11.75
C TRP A 45 2.30 11.92 -10.27
N TYR A 46 3.54 12.19 -9.88
CA TYR A 46 3.90 12.67 -8.56
C TYR A 46 3.99 14.19 -8.52
N SER A 47 3.64 14.77 -7.39
CA SER A 47 3.88 16.17 -7.09
C SER A 47 5.38 16.49 -7.02
N ASP A 48 5.70 17.77 -6.85
CA ASP A 48 7.01 18.17 -6.32
C ASP A 48 7.27 17.52 -4.94
N LEU A 49 8.57 17.41 -4.60
CA LEU A 49 9.02 16.90 -3.31
C LEU A 49 8.64 17.84 -2.17
N PHE A 50 7.98 17.30 -1.14
CA PHE A 50 7.74 18.00 0.11
C PHE A 50 8.74 17.58 1.17
N SER A 51 9.32 18.59 1.85
CA SER A 51 10.33 18.42 2.91
C SER A 51 10.00 19.32 4.09
N PRO A 52 8.94 19.03 4.86
CA PRO A 52 8.52 19.87 5.97
C PRO A 52 9.62 19.98 7.03
N ALA A 53 9.69 21.15 7.66
CA ALA A 53 10.67 21.41 8.70
C ALA A 53 10.29 20.70 10.01
N GLY A 54 11.31 20.30 10.76
CA GLY A 54 11.14 19.74 12.09
C GLY A 54 10.70 18.27 12.10
N GLU A 55 10.15 17.86 13.23
CA GLU A 55 9.75 16.47 13.46
C GLU A 55 8.30 16.23 13.04
N THR A 56 8.09 15.24 12.17
CA THR A 56 6.77 14.80 11.70
C THR A 56 6.35 13.53 12.41
N ARG A 57 5.18 13.53 13.05
CA ARG A 57 4.67 12.38 13.81
C ARG A 57 3.87 11.46 12.89
N LEU A 58 4.23 10.17 12.88
CA LEU A 58 3.47 9.15 12.17
C LEU A 58 2.22 8.77 13.00
N GLU A 59 1.06 8.75 12.37
CA GLU A 59 -0.17 8.21 12.98
C GLU A 59 -0.28 6.70 12.66
N ASN A 60 -0.42 6.37 11.38
CA ASN A 60 -0.52 5.02 10.86
C ASN A 60 -0.03 4.98 9.39
N GLY A 61 0.36 3.82 8.89
CA GLY A 61 0.67 3.64 7.47
C GLY A 61 0.80 2.18 7.10
N ASN A 62 0.87 1.89 5.81
CA ASN A 62 1.17 0.56 5.30
C ASN A 62 2.46 0.58 4.49
N VAL A 63 3.12 -0.56 4.42
CA VAL A 63 4.35 -0.75 3.66
C VAL A 63 4.27 -2.05 2.88
N THR A 64 4.75 -2.03 1.65
CA THR A 64 5.10 -3.21 0.88
C THR A 64 6.61 -3.33 0.91
N PHE A 65 7.10 -4.50 1.25
CA PHE A 65 8.51 -4.83 1.23
C PHE A 65 8.80 -5.83 0.11
N GLY A 66 9.88 -5.55 -0.61
CA GLY A 66 10.38 -6.40 -1.68
C GLY A 66 11.76 -5.94 -2.13
N GLU A 67 11.96 -5.94 -3.43
CA GLU A 67 13.21 -5.53 -4.06
C GLU A 67 13.01 -4.64 -5.29
N ARG A 68 14.01 -3.81 -5.56
CA ARG A 68 14.17 -3.00 -6.77
C ARG A 68 15.64 -3.04 -7.14
N ASP A 69 15.95 -3.27 -8.42
CA ASP A 69 17.34 -3.32 -8.93
C ASP A 69 18.26 -4.26 -8.12
N GLY A 70 17.71 -5.39 -7.66
CA GLY A 70 18.43 -6.40 -6.86
C GLY A 70 18.73 -6.00 -5.41
N ALA A 71 18.26 -4.84 -4.95
CA ALA A 71 18.39 -4.37 -3.57
C ALA A 71 17.03 -4.33 -2.87
N SER A 72 17.03 -4.43 -1.53
CA SER A 72 15.78 -4.28 -0.77
C SER A 72 15.20 -2.89 -0.92
N PHE A 73 13.91 -2.87 -1.21
CA PHE A 73 13.14 -1.65 -1.40
C PHE A 73 11.79 -1.76 -0.70
N ILE A 74 11.26 -0.62 -0.28
CA ILE A 74 9.91 -0.53 0.28
C ILE A 74 9.09 0.52 -0.45
N HIS A 75 7.79 0.28 -0.53
CA HIS A 75 6.78 1.27 -0.90
C HIS A 75 5.96 1.58 0.35
N CYS A 76 5.74 2.86 0.68
CA CYS A 76 5.05 3.25 1.90
C CYS A 76 4.09 4.42 1.67
N HIS A 77 2.82 4.22 2.00
CA HIS A 77 1.87 5.31 2.23
C HIS A 77 1.52 5.39 3.71
N ALA A 78 1.31 6.61 4.18
CA ALA A 78 1.01 6.85 5.57
C ALA A 78 0.17 8.11 5.77
N ILE A 79 -0.24 8.30 7.02
CA ILE A 79 -0.83 9.55 7.52
C ILE A 79 -0.04 10.05 8.73
N TRP A 80 0.18 11.36 8.77
CA TRP A 80 1.07 12.01 9.72
C TRP A 80 0.58 13.40 10.11
N THR A 81 1.23 13.95 11.14
CA THR A 81 1.10 15.36 11.54
C THR A 81 2.47 16.02 11.54
N GLU A 82 2.63 17.09 10.78
CA GLU A 82 3.83 17.93 10.71
C GLU A 82 4.03 18.76 12.00
N GLN A 83 5.19 19.41 12.14
CA GLN A 83 5.54 20.16 13.35
C GLN A 83 4.55 21.30 13.65
N ASP A 84 4.02 21.95 12.62
CA ASP A 84 3.05 23.05 12.71
C ASP A 84 1.61 22.58 13.00
N GLY A 85 1.40 21.27 13.10
CA GLY A 85 0.07 20.66 13.33
C GLY A 85 -0.69 20.34 12.04
N LYS A 86 -0.15 20.64 10.87
CA LYS A 86 -0.75 20.25 9.59
C LYS A 86 -0.78 18.73 9.48
N ARG A 87 -1.96 18.18 9.21
CA ARG A 87 -2.15 16.76 8.94
C ARG A 87 -1.98 16.48 7.45
N GLY A 88 -1.26 15.43 7.10
CA GLY A 88 -0.99 15.05 5.71
C GLY A 88 -1.00 13.53 5.55
N ALA A 89 -1.21 13.09 4.32
CA ALA A 89 -1.07 11.69 3.93
C ALA A 89 -0.47 11.63 2.52
N GLY A 90 0.04 10.46 2.12
CA GLY A 90 0.66 10.27 0.81
C GLY A 90 1.84 9.31 0.86
N HIS A 91 2.72 9.45 -0.13
CA HIS A 91 3.82 8.52 -0.38
C HIS A 91 5.11 8.99 0.29
N ILE A 92 5.65 8.19 1.21
CA ILE A 92 6.89 8.48 1.92
C ILE A 92 8.08 8.01 1.09
N LEU A 93 9.08 8.87 0.91
CA LEU A 93 10.35 8.50 0.28
C LEU A 93 11.27 7.79 1.29
N PRO A 94 11.46 6.46 1.17
CA PRO A 94 11.97 5.65 2.27
C PRO A 94 13.49 5.75 2.49
N HIS A 95 14.24 6.15 1.46
CA HIS A 95 15.68 6.40 1.53
C HIS A 95 16.03 7.80 2.02
N GLU A 96 15.13 8.77 1.82
CA GLU A 96 15.32 10.16 2.23
C GLU A 96 14.80 10.40 3.65
N THR A 97 13.77 9.66 4.07
CA THR A 97 13.15 9.80 5.40
C THR A 97 13.91 9.05 6.49
N ILE A 98 14.19 9.73 7.61
CA ILE A 98 14.89 9.18 8.79
C ILE A 98 13.93 9.04 9.97
N ILE A 99 13.96 7.90 10.65
CA ILE A 99 13.17 7.64 11.85
C ILE A 99 13.82 8.35 13.04
N SER A 100 13.14 9.35 13.62
CA SER A 100 13.63 10.10 14.78
C SER A 100 13.13 9.53 16.11
N ARG A 101 11.97 8.86 16.10
CA ARG A 101 11.40 8.16 17.26
C ARG A 101 10.95 6.76 16.88
N PRO A 102 11.05 5.76 17.78
CA PRO A 102 10.67 4.39 17.49
C PRO A 102 9.26 4.27 16.89
N ILE A 103 9.16 3.56 15.78
CA ILE A 103 7.91 3.21 15.11
C ILE A 103 7.61 1.75 15.42
N HIS A 104 6.37 1.45 15.81
CA HIS A 104 5.93 0.07 15.96
C HIS A 104 5.47 -0.46 14.59
N ALA A 105 6.02 -1.60 14.18
CA ALA A 105 5.74 -2.22 12.89
C ALA A 105 5.34 -3.69 13.08
N ILE A 106 4.23 -4.11 12.48
CA ILE A 106 3.82 -5.51 12.37
C ILE A 106 3.94 -5.91 10.91
N ALA A 107 4.59 -7.05 10.65
CA ALA A 107 4.83 -7.56 9.30
C ALA A 107 4.14 -8.91 9.08
N TRP A 108 3.55 -9.07 7.91
CA TRP A 108 3.07 -10.34 7.37
C TRP A 108 3.86 -10.62 6.11
N GLY A 109 4.74 -11.61 6.18
CA GLY A 109 5.71 -11.89 5.13
C GLY A 109 5.71 -13.35 4.71
N VAL A 110 6.13 -13.57 3.47
CA VAL A 110 6.30 -14.88 2.87
C VAL A 110 7.72 -15.03 2.32
N GLU A 111 8.15 -16.28 2.17
CA GLU A 111 9.49 -16.65 1.74
C GLU A 111 9.50 -17.22 0.30
N ASP A 112 8.34 -17.60 -0.23
CA ASP A 112 8.14 -18.31 -1.51
C ASP A 112 7.62 -17.40 -2.64
N VAL A 113 7.38 -16.13 -2.35
CA VAL A 113 7.04 -15.08 -3.32
C VAL A 113 8.00 -13.91 -3.14
N ARG A 114 8.53 -13.38 -4.24
CA ARG A 114 9.24 -12.11 -4.25
C ARG A 114 8.28 -11.01 -4.67
N MET A 115 8.38 -9.84 -4.05
CA MET A 115 7.75 -8.63 -4.58
C MET A 115 8.84 -7.83 -5.29
N VAL A 116 8.75 -7.70 -6.62
CA VAL A 116 9.80 -7.08 -7.44
C VAL A 116 9.26 -5.80 -8.07
N SER A 117 10.00 -4.72 -7.98
CA SER A 117 9.65 -3.43 -8.58
C SER A 117 10.34 -3.27 -9.93
N GLU A 118 9.55 -3.30 -11.00
CA GLU A 118 10.02 -3.28 -12.40
C GLU A 118 9.18 -2.34 -13.27
N PRO A 119 9.69 -1.88 -14.42
CA PRO A 119 8.92 -1.09 -15.37
C PRO A 119 7.64 -1.81 -15.84
N ASP A 120 6.54 -1.07 -15.89
CA ASP A 120 5.23 -1.54 -16.28
C ASP A 120 4.79 -0.80 -17.55
N GLU A 121 4.53 -1.54 -18.64
CA GLU A 121 4.23 -0.94 -19.94
C GLU A 121 2.87 -0.24 -20.01
N GLU A 122 1.88 -0.70 -19.23
CA GLU A 122 0.53 -0.14 -19.24
C GLU A 122 0.50 1.26 -18.61
N THR A 123 1.18 1.41 -17.47
CA THR A 123 1.15 2.65 -16.69
C THR A 123 2.35 3.54 -16.94
N ALA A 124 3.43 3.00 -17.52
CA ALA A 124 4.76 3.61 -17.63
C ALA A 124 5.45 3.90 -16.28
N PHE A 125 4.92 3.37 -15.17
CA PHE A 125 5.56 3.44 -13.86
C PHE A 125 6.50 2.25 -13.62
N THR A 126 7.37 2.38 -12.62
CA THR A 126 8.10 1.24 -12.04
C THR A 126 7.35 0.74 -10.82
N LEU A 127 6.69 -0.41 -10.93
CA LEU A 127 5.69 -0.90 -9.98
C LEU A 127 6.08 -2.23 -9.37
N PHE A 128 5.68 -2.44 -8.12
CA PHE A 128 5.82 -3.75 -7.47
C PHE A 128 4.84 -4.76 -8.06
N HIS A 129 5.32 -5.96 -8.36
CA HIS A 129 4.50 -7.11 -8.70
C HIS A 129 5.03 -8.41 -8.06
N PRO A 130 4.14 -9.36 -7.73
CA PRO A 130 4.54 -10.62 -7.13
C PRO A 130 5.12 -11.58 -8.18
N VAL A 131 6.29 -12.15 -7.91
CA VAL A 131 6.96 -13.16 -8.72
C VAL A 131 7.14 -14.44 -7.90
N PRO A 132 6.66 -15.60 -8.37
CA PRO A 132 6.87 -16.87 -7.68
C PRO A 132 8.37 -17.21 -7.60
N LEU A 133 8.81 -17.68 -6.43
CA LEU A 133 10.12 -18.32 -6.32
C LEU A 133 10.05 -19.75 -6.86
N LYS A 134 11.05 -20.15 -7.66
CA LYS A 134 11.15 -21.51 -8.20
C LYS A 134 11.63 -22.53 -7.15
N THR A 135 11.88 -22.10 -5.92
CA THR A 135 12.46 -22.93 -4.87
C THR A 135 11.35 -23.56 -4.04
N THR A 136 11.42 -24.88 -3.85
CA THR A 136 10.54 -25.58 -2.91
C THR A 136 10.96 -25.24 -1.48
N ILE A 137 10.11 -24.53 -0.76
CA ILE A 137 10.29 -24.27 0.67
C ILE A 137 9.55 -25.36 1.45
N ALA A 138 10.09 -25.77 2.59
CA ALA A 138 9.38 -26.70 3.47
C ALA A 138 8.02 -26.10 3.86
N ALA A 139 6.97 -26.92 3.87
CA ALA A 139 5.65 -26.47 4.29
C ALA A 139 5.74 -25.89 5.70
N ASN A 140 5.36 -24.62 5.83
CA ASN A 140 5.28 -23.95 7.12
C ASN A 140 3.87 -24.12 7.69
N ASN A 141 3.74 -24.28 9.01
CA ASN A 141 2.45 -24.41 9.70
C ASN A 141 1.73 -23.04 9.89
N GLY A 142 2.14 -22.02 9.14
CA GLY A 142 1.53 -20.69 9.17
C GLY A 142 0.23 -20.62 8.36
N PRO A 143 -0.56 -19.55 8.52
CA PRO A 143 -1.75 -19.33 7.71
C PRO A 143 -1.37 -19.13 6.24
N ARG A 144 -2.22 -19.65 5.33
CA ARG A 144 -2.04 -19.45 3.89
C ARG A 144 -2.15 -17.96 3.59
N THR A 145 -1.15 -17.43 2.89
CA THR A 145 -1.02 -16.00 2.59
C THR A 145 -0.89 -15.79 1.10
N VAL A 146 -1.57 -14.78 0.56
CA VAL A 146 -1.48 -14.37 -0.84
C VAL A 146 -0.93 -12.96 -0.90
N ILE A 147 0.17 -12.79 -1.65
CA ILE A 147 0.68 -11.49 -2.09
C ILE A 147 0.16 -11.24 -3.50
N ALA A 148 -0.50 -10.10 -3.70
CA ALA A 148 -1.14 -9.78 -4.97
C ALA A 148 -0.90 -8.33 -5.38
N ARG A 149 -1.01 -8.10 -6.69
CA ARG A 149 -1.14 -6.78 -7.32
C ARG A 149 -2.47 -6.75 -8.06
N VAL A 150 -3.19 -5.64 -7.95
CA VAL A 150 -4.38 -5.32 -8.78
C VAL A 150 -3.97 -4.28 -9.80
N CYS A 151 -4.32 -4.52 -11.06
CA CYS A 151 -3.99 -3.67 -12.20
C CYS A 151 -4.97 -2.49 -12.33
N PRO A 152 -4.65 -1.47 -13.15
CA PRO A 152 -5.55 -0.36 -13.45
C PRO A 152 -6.95 -0.80 -13.87
N ASN A 153 -7.93 0.05 -13.59
CA ASN A 153 -9.34 -0.07 -13.96
C ASN A 153 -10.12 -1.27 -13.36
N GLU A 154 -9.48 -2.08 -12.52
CA GLU A 154 -10.18 -3.09 -11.73
C GLU A 154 -10.77 -2.49 -10.45
N ASP A 155 -12.00 -2.86 -10.10
CA ASP A 155 -12.57 -2.49 -8.79
C ASP A 155 -11.88 -3.28 -7.66
N ILE A 156 -11.41 -2.55 -6.65
CA ILE A 156 -10.60 -3.16 -5.59
C ILE A 156 -11.36 -4.21 -4.77
N ILE A 157 -12.66 -4.03 -4.54
CA ILE A 157 -13.47 -4.99 -3.78
C ILE A 157 -13.71 -6.25 -4.61
N LEU A 158 -14.09 -6.09 -5.88
CA LEU A 158 -14.28 -7.22 -6.79
C LEU A 158 -13.00 -8.02 -7.00
N ALA A 159 -11.86 -7.34 -7.11
CA ALA A 159 -10.54 -7.96 -7.25
C ALA A 159 -10.17 -8.79 -6.01
N LEU A 160 -10.36 -8.25 -4.81
CA LEU A 160 -10.14 -8.99 -3.55
C LEU A 160 -10.98 -10.27 -3.47
N GLU A 161 -12.27 -10.18 -3.80
CA GLU A 161 -13.16 -11.36 -3.84
C GLU A 161 -12.70 -12.38 -4.90
N ALA A 162 -12.22 -11.91 -6.06
CA ALA A 162 -11.70 -12.77 -7.11
C ALA A 162 -10.41 -13.48 -6.70
N ILE A 163 -9.51 -12.80 -5.99
CA ILE A 163 -8.30 -13.39 -5.42
C ILE A 163 -8.68 -14.50 -4.43
N CYS A 164 -9.61 -14.25 -3.50
CA CYS A 164 -10.06 -15.28 -2.56
C CYS A 164 -10.65 -16.49 -3.28
N ARG A 165 -11.50 -16.30 -4.30
CA ARG A 165 -12.05 -17.40 -5.11
C ARG A 165 -10.95 -18.18 -5.85
N LYS A 166 -9.97 -17.50 -6.42
CA LYS A 166 -8.86 -18.12 -7.16
C LYS A 166 -7.99 -19.02 -6.28
N HIS A 167 -7.86 -18.69 -5.00
CA HIS A 167 -7.00 -19.39 -4.04
C HIS A 167 -7.79 -20.24 -3.03
N ASP A 168 -9.09 -20.44 -3.27
CA ASP A 168 -9.98 -21.22 -2.39
C ASP A 168 -10.04 -20.71 -0.94
N PHE A 169 -9.92 -19.40 -0.72
CA PHE A 169 -10.06 -18.79 0.60
C PHE A 169 -11.53 -18.50 0.88
N ALA A 170 -12.15 -19.20 1.83
CA ALA A 170 -13.53 -18.93 2.24
C ALA A 170 -13.69 -17.50 2.80
N ALA A 171 -12.72 -17.07 3.60
CA ALA A 171 -12.57 -15.71 4.10
C ALA A 171 -11.10 -15.38 4.33
N ALA A 172 -10.76 -14.10 4.31
CA ALA A 172 -9.40 -13.61 4.52
C ALA A 172 -9.38 -12.28 5.26
N LYS A 173 -8.31 -12.04 6.02
CA LYS A 173 -7.94 -10.71 6.52
C LYS A 173 -7.06 -10.04 5.49
N LEU A 174 -7.36 -8.78 5.20
CA LEU A 174 -6.46 -7.91 4.45
C LEU A 174 -5.47 -7.30 5.46
N ARG A 175 -4.24 -7.84 5.48
CA ARG A 175 -3.20 -7.50 6.48
C ARG A 175 -2.56 -6.14 6.25
N GLY A 176 -2.62 -5.67 5.01
CA GLY A 176 -2.26 -4.34 4.59
C GLY A 176 -2.47 -4.21 3.09
N GLY A 177 -2.46 -2.97 2.63
CA GLY A 177 -2.52 -2.67 1.21
C GLY A 177 -2.26 -1.21 0.94
N ILE A 178 -1.62 -0.94 -0.19
CA ILE A 178 -1.27 0.39 -0.65
C ILE A 178 -1.48 0.46 -2.14
N GLY A 179 -1.91 1.61 -2.64
CA GLY A 179 -2.13 1.77 -4.06
C GLY A 179 -2.73 3.12 -4.40
N SER A 180 -3.28 3.17 -5.60
CA SER A 180 -3.89 4.37 -6.16
C SER A 180 -5.27 4.06 -6.71
N LEU A 181 -6.25 4.94 -6.44
CA LEU A 181 -7.64 4.81 -6.91
C LEU A 181 -8.05 6.03 -7.76
N ILE A 182 -9.03 5.85 -8.65
CA ILE A 182 -9.69 6.93 -9.38
C ILE A 182 -10.80 7.49 -8.49
N GLY A 183 -10.42 8.42 -7.61
CA GLY A 183 -11.31 8.93 -6.57
C GLY A 183 -11.76 7.85 -5.58
N ALA A 184 -12.87 8.09 -4.89
CA ALA A 184 -13.47 7.09 -4.00
C ALA A 184 -14.98 7.30 -3.82
N ARG A 185 -15.68 6.19 -3.54
CA ARG A 185 -17.09 6.13 -3.14
C ARG A 185 -17.20 5.35 -1.85
N TYR A 186 -17.68 6.01 -0.80
CA TYR A 186 -17.76 5.45 0.53
C TYR A 186 -19.19 5.02 0.89
N GLY A 187 -19.29 4.03 1.79
CA GLY A 187 -20.56 3.50 2.26
C GLY A 187 -21.44 4.48 3.05
N ASP A 188 -20.87 5.58 3.54
CA ASP A 188 -21.61 6.67 4.20
C ASP A 188 -22.18 7.71 3.22
N GLY A 189 -21.95 7.53 1.92
CA GLY A 189 -22.40 8.42 0.86
C GLY A 189 -21.46 9.59 0.56
N SER A 190 -20.37 9.76 1.33
CA SER A 190 -19.31 10.71 0.97
C SER A 190 -18.49 10.18 -0.21
N LYS A 191 -17.84 11.11 -0.94
CA LYS A 191 -17.09 10.79 -2.16
C LYS A 191 -15.89 11.70 -2.35
N VAL A 192 -14.92 11.18 -3.09
CA VAL A 192 -13.77 11.92 -3.63
C VAL A 192 -13.89 11.87 -5.15
N ASP A 193 -14.00 13.03 -5.78
CA ASP A 193 -14.00 13.17 -7.23
C ASP A 193 -12.61 13.65 -7.66
N ASP A 194 -11.75 12.69 -8.00
CA ASP A 194 -10.39 12.93 -8.50
C ASP A 194 -10.04 11.83 -9.52
N ILE A 195 -9.01 12.05 -10.33
CA ILE A 195 -8.50 11.09 -11.30
C ILE A 195 -7.37 10.22 -10.72
N ALA A 196 -6.69 10.71 -9.69
CA ALA A 196 -5.55 10.03 -9.08
C ALA A 196 -5.49 10.31 -7.59
N THR A 197 -5.28 9.26 -6.80
CA THR A 197 -5.22 9.35 -5.34
C THR A 197 -4.17 8.40 -4.82
N GLU A 198 -3.63 8.65 -3.64
CA GLU A 198 -2.77 7.67 -2.94
C GLU A 198 -3.51 7.16 -1.72
N VAL A 199 -3.55 5.84 -1.55
CA VAL A 199 -4.38 5.19 -0.52
C VAL A 199 -3.61 4.14 0.25
N PHE A 200 -4.05 3.88 1.48
CA PHE A 200 -3.68 2.66 2.19
C PHE A 200 -4.85 2.11 3.01
N VAL A 201 -4.79 0.80 3.26
CA VAL A 201 -5.82 0.06 4.01
C VAL A 201 -5.61 0.24 5.50
N THR A 202 -6.69 0.58 6.20
CA THR A 202 -6.71 0.66 7.67
C THR A 202 -7.44 -0.52 8.30
N ARG A 203 -8.42 -1.10 7.60
CA ARG A 203 -9.10 -2.33 8.00
C ARG A 203 -9.60 -3.07 6.76
N GLY A 204 -9.45 -4.37 6.70
CA GLY A 204 -10.07 -5.15 5.63
C GLY A 204 -10.40 -6.59 5.99
N PHE A 205 -11.58 -7.01 5.58
CA PHE A 205 -12.07 -8.38 5.66
C PHE A 205 -12.70 -8.75 4.32
N VAL A 206 -12.35 -9.92 3.80
CA VAL A 206 -12.82 -10.42 2.51
C VAL A 206 -13.50 -11.75 2.73
N THR A 207 -14.63 -11.98 2.05
CA THR A 207 -15.33 -13.26 2.07
C THR A 207 -15.77 -13.66 0.67
N CYS A 208 -15.88 -14.98 0.44
CA CYS A 208 -16.47 -15.51 -0.79
C CYS A 208 -17.98 -15.24 -0.91
N GLN A 209 -18.64 -14.77 0.15
CA GLN A 209 -20.02 -14.31 0.11
C GLN A 209 -20.07 -12.85 -0.39
N SER A 210 -20.85 -12.58 -1.44
CA SER A 210 -20.84 -11.32 -2.21
C SER A 210 -21.16 -10.03 -1.44
N THR A 211 -21.61 -10.09 -0.19
CA THR A 211 -22.07 -8.93 0.59
C THR A 211 -21.28 -8.69 1.88
N GLY A 212 -20.29 -9.53 2.21
CA GLY A 212 -19.59 -9.44 3.49
C GLY A 212 -18.20 -8.79 3.42
N THR A 213 -17.67 -8.54 2.23
CA THR A 213 -16.35 -7.91 2.06
C THR A 213 -16.42 -6.43 2.46
N ARG A 214 -15.50 -6.00 3.33
CA ARG A 214 -15.44 -4.64 3.87
C ARG A 214 -14.00 -4.17 3.90
N VAL A 215 -13.72 -3.02 3.28
CA VAL A 215 -12.38 -2.41 3.24
C VAL A 215 -12.49 -0.94 3.59
N GLU A 216 -11.82 -0.53 4.67
CA GLU A 216 -11.66 0.85 5.08
C GLU A 216 -10.27 1.35 4.68
N ILE A 217 -10.23 2.50 4.02
CA ILE A 217 -9.00 3.14 3.58
C ILE A 217 -8.85 4.53 4.18
N VAL A 218 -7.61 4.99 4.22
CA VAL A 218 -7.27 6.42 4.24
C VAL A 218 -6.71 6.76 2.87
N MET A 219 -7.01 7.96 2.37
CA MET A 219 -6.46 8.45 1.11
C MET A 219 -6.15 9.93 1.13
N VAL A 220 -5.31 10.36 0.18
CA VAL A 220 -5.08 11.75 -0.17
C VAL A 220 -5.37 11.97 -1.64
N ASP A 221 -6.04 13.08 -1.96
CA ASP A 221 -6.33 13.51 -3.33
C ASP A 221 -5.22 14.42 -3.91
N THR A 222 -5.34 14.81 -5.18
CA THR A 222 -4.35 15.67 -5.85
C THR A 222 -4.26 17.09 -5.28
N GLN A 223 -5.25 17.49 -4.47
CA GLN A 223 -5.30 18.78 -3.77
C GLN A 223 -4.76 18.67 -2.33
N GLY A 224 -4.36 17.48 -1.88
CA GLY A 224 -3.87 17.23 -0.55
C GLY A 224 -4.97 17.05 0.50
N ASN A 225 -6.25 16.92 0.10
CA ASN A 225 -7.33 16.62 1.02
C ASN A 225 -7.24 15.17 1.46
N VAL A 226 -7.37 14.93 2.76
CA VAL A 226 -7.26 13.61 3.35
C VAL A 226 -8.64 13.12 3.80
N THR A 227 -9.05 11.95 3.30
CA THR A 227 -10.33 11.32 3.64
C THR A 227 -10.12 9.91 4.18
N ARG A 228 -11.15 9.40 4.87
CA ARG A 228 -11.17 8.03 5.41
C ARG A 228 -12.59 7.49 5.32
N GLY A 229 -12.74 6.26 4.89
CA GLY A 229 -14.05 5.62 4.83
C GLY A 229 -13.99 4.18 4.34
N GLU A 230 -15.11 3.48 4.54
CA GLU A 230 -15.32 2.13 4.01
C GLU A 230 -15.79 2.20 2.56
N LEU A 231 -15.12 1.48 1.66
CA LEU A 231 -15.36 1.53 0.22
C LEU A 231 -16.66 0.81 -0.18
N LEU A 232 -17.37 1.40 -1.14
CA LEU A 232 -18.46 0.72 -1.85
C LEU A 232 -17.92 -0.29 -2.87
N ARG A 233 -18.59 -1.44 -2.95
CA ARG A 233 -18.25 -2.50 -3.89
C ARG A 233 -18.62 -2.12 -5.32
N GLY A 234 -17.69 -2.24 -6.27
CA GLY A 234 -17.95 -2.00 -7.69
C GLY A 234 -17.89 -0.52 -8.11
N GLU A 235 -17.43 0.37 -7.24
CA GLU A 235 -17.39 1.82 -7.45
C GLU A 235 -16.01 2.44 -7.21
N ASN A 236 -14.98 1.62 -6.96
CA ASN A 236 -13.65 2.08 -6.57
C ASN A 236 -12.56 1.43 -7.43
N PRO A 237 -12.43 1.87 -8.70
CA PRO A 237 -11.43 1.35 -9.62
C PRO A 237 -10.01 1.81 -9.26
N VAL A 238 -9.06 0.92 -9.42
CA VAL A 238 -7.62 1.19 -9.30
C VAL A 238 -7.17 2.13 -10.41
N CYS A 239 -6.36 3.14 -10.08
CA CYS A 239 -5.79 4.07 -11.05
C CYS A 239 -4.46 3.55 -11.61
N ILE A 240 -3.46 3.30 -10.77
CA ILE A 240 -2.11 2.85 -11.18
C ILE A 240 -1.85 1.40 -10.77
N THR A 241 -1.95 1.10 -9.49
CA THR A 241 -1.73 -0.24 -8.94
C THR A 241 -2.33 -0.34 -7.55
N PHE A 242 -2.56 -1.57 -7.08
CA PHE A 242 -2.86 -1.84 -5.68
C PHE A 242 -2.11 -3.09 -5.20
N GLU A 243 -1.22 -2.92 -4.24
CA GLU A 243 -0.41 -3.98 -3.63
C GLU A 243 -1.13 -4.50 -2.38
N LEU A 244 -1.24 -5.83 -2.26
CA LEU A 244 -2.11 -6.48 -1.27
C LEU A 244 -1.42 -7.66 -0.58
N CYS A 245 -1.77 -7.88 0.68
CA CYS A 245 -1.45 -9.09 1.43
C CYS A 245 -2.70 -9.64 2.12
N LEU A 246 -3.19 -10.80 1.66
CA LEU A 246 -4.34 -11.49 2.23
C LEU A 246 -3.89 -12.71 3.02
N GLU A 247 -4.42 -12.88 4.22
CA GLU A 247 -4.20 -14.06 5.07
C GLU A 247 -5.51 -14.82 5.26
N GLU A 248 -5.52 -16.12 4.98
CA GLU A 248 -6.68 -17.01 5.17
C GLU A 248 -7.11 -17.09 6.64
N LEU A 249 -8.42 -17.25 6.86
CA LEU A 249 -9.04 -17.39 8.18
C LEU A 249 -9.46 -18.83 8.51
#